data_AF-A0A961Z7K4-F1
#
_entry.id   AF-A0A961Z7K4-F1
#
_cell.length_a   1.000
_cell.length_b   1.000
_cell.length_c   1.000
_cell.angle_alpha   90.00
_cell.angle_beta   90.00
_cell.angle_gamma   90.00
#
_symmetry.space_group_name_H-M   'P 1'
#
loop_
_entity.id
_entity.type
_entity.pdbx_description
1 polymer ?
#
loop_
_entity_poly.entity_id
_entity_poly.type
_entity_poly.pdbx_seq_one_letter_code
_entity_poly.pdbx_strand_id
1 'polypeptide(L)'
;MRRLTAAAARHGRRFLAEQRGGVALIFGLSIFVLIAAAGLAMDTSRINQMNMRVSSALDAAALATAKQMRLNNSSDSELAKLAQTYFDANLRAQNMNEGVIDRFAVELNRDTNEIAIIAEASLPTSVGRVFNLNTYKTALRANAVFSARDIELGMMLDVSGSMGGTKISQLRSAAKDLVNIILDETRGPTANRIGIAPYSSAVNAGSYAQVATNSSQVPSSSCVTERSGTYAFTDASPFTSPLTRRTSSCPSSSVVPLTSNVTTLENRIDQLSAGGSTAGHLGIAWAWYIVSPNWNGVWPSQSEPKPYSDKETLKAVIIMTDGEFNTAYLSANGNSTQQAGKLCQNIKSNGLTVFSVGFEAPAAALDVLRQCASKSSYFFDAKNGDELRDAFTRIANELTGLRLSM
;
A
#
# COMPACT_ATOMS: atom_id res chain seq x y z
N MET A 1 -43.13 94.22 -25.00
CA MET A 1 -42.67 92.88 -25.45
C MET A 1 -41.19 92.55 -25.16
N ARG A 2 -40.26 93.52 -25.03
CA ARG A 2 -38.81 93.22 -24.82
C ARG A 2 -38.36 92.74 -23.42
N ARG A 3 -39.19 92.85 -22.37
CA ARG A 3 -38.82 92.44 -20.99
C ARG A 3 -39.16 90.98 -20.65
N LEU A 4 -40.11 90.37 -21.35
CA LEU A 4 -40.54 88.97 -21.10
C LEU A 4 -39.56 87.94 -21.69
N THR A 5 -38.92 88.26 -22.82
CA THR A 5 -37.92 87.39 -23.45
C THR A 5 -36.62 87.26 -22.63
N ALA A 6 -36.23 88.30 -21.89
CA ALA A 6 -35.03 88.30 -21.06
C ALA A 6 -35.16 87.49 -19.76
N ALA A 7 -36.39 87.28 -19.26
CA ALA A 7 -36.66 86.45 -18.08
C ALA A 7 -36.69 84.96 -18.42
N ALA A 8 -37.30 84.60 -19.56
CA ALA A 8 -37.30 83.22 -20.09
C ALA A 8 -35.88 82.77 -20.49
N ALA A 9 -35.09 83.65 -21.14
CA ALA A 9 -33.70 83.36 -21.48
C ALA A 9 -32.80 83.16 -20.24
N ARG A 10 -33.11 83.84 -19.12
CA ARG A 10 -32.39 83.68 -17.85
C ARG A 10 -32.71 82.36 -17.14
N HIS A 11 -33.96 81.89 -17.20
CA HIS A 11 -34.34 80.59 -16.65
C HIS A 11 -33.82 79.42 -17.50
N GLY A 12 -33.88 79.52 -18.83
CA GLY A 12 -33.32 78.51 -19.74
C GLY A 12 -31.79 78.36 -19.61
N ARG A 13 -31.06 79.46 -19.42
CA ARG A 13 -29.62 79.42 -19.12
C ARG A 13 -29.31 78.84 -17.73
N ARG A 14 -30.21 79.00 -16.75
CA ARG A 14 -30.05 78.45 -15.39
C ARG A 14 -30.29 76.94 -15.35
N PHE A 15 -31.22 76.43 -16.17
CA PHE A 15 -31.45 74.99 -16.36
C PHE A 15 -30.30 74.31 -17.12
N LEU A 16 -29.76 74.95 -18.16
CA LEU A 16 -28.59 74.45 -18.89
C LEU A 16 -27.28 74.50 -18.08
N ALA A 17 -27.21 75.33 -17.04
CA ALA A 17 -26.06 75.41 -16.12
C ALA A 17 -26.24 74.54 -14.86
N GLU A 18 -27.34 73.79 -14.74
CA GLU A 18 -27.68 73.03 -13.54
C GLU A 18 -27.01 71.64 -13.53
N GLN A 19 -25.74 71.58 -13.09
CA GLN A 19 -24.96 70.33 -13.00
C GLN A 19 -25.37 69.39 -11.84
N ARG A 20 -26.39 69.76 -11.05
CA ARG A 20 -26.81 68.99 -9.87
C ARG A 20 -27.42 67.62 -10.19
N GLY A 21 -27.77 67.34 -11.46
CA GLY A 21 -28.32 66.05 -11.91
C GLY A 21 -27.30 65.03 -12.44
N GLY A 22 -26.10 65.46 -12.84
CA GLY A 22 -25.09 64.56 -13.45
C GLY A 22 -24.58 63.50 -12.47
N VAL A 23 -24.42 63.87 -11.20
CA VAL A 23 -24.04 62.95 -10.11
C VAL A 23 -25.12 61.87 -9.90
N ALA A 24 -26.40 62.23 -9.96
CA ALA A 24 -27.50 61.28 -9.81
C ALA A 24 -27.53 60.26 -10.96
N LEU A 25 -27.19 60.68 -12.18
CA LEU A 25 -27.12 59.83 -13.37
C LEU A 25 -25.97 58.81 -13.30
N ILE A 26 -24.76 59.28 -12.93
CA ILE A 26 -23.58 58.41 -12.74
C ILE A 26 -23.80 57.47 -11.54
N PHE A 27 -24.36 57.96 -10.44
CA PHE A 27 -24.71 57.16 -9.28
C PHE A 27 -25.74 56.08 -9.63
N GLY A 28 -26.79 56.45 -10.37
CA GLY A 28 -27.82 55.52 -10.84
C GLY A 28 -27.25 54.42 -11.75
N LEU A 29 -26.33 54.73 -12.65
CA LEU A 29 -25.69 53.69 -13.48
C LEU A 29 -24.71 52.83 -12.67
N SER A 30 -23.98 53.43 -11.73
CA SER A 30 -22.99 52.73 -10.91
C SER A 30 -23.64 51.74 -9.94
N ILE A 31 -24.80 52.09 -9.35
CA ILE A 31 -25.50 51.19 -8.42
C ILE A 31 -26.01 49.93 -9.12
N PHE A 32 -26.45 50.01 -10.38
CA PHE A 32 -26.82 48.82 -11.16
C PHE A 32 -25.62 47.89 -11.37
N VAL A 33 -24.45 48.44 -11.67
CA VAL A 33 -23.22 47.65 -11.84
C VAL A 33 -22.80 47.00 -10.53
N LEU A 34 -22.87 47.72 -9.40
CA LEU A 34 -22.54 47.16 -8.08
C LEU A 34 -23.52 46.07 -7.64
N ILE A 35 -24.83 46.23 -7.89
CA ILE A 35 -25.84 45.21 -7.60
C ILE A 35 -25.60 43.98 -8.47
N ALA A 36 -25.31 44.15 -9.76
CA ALA A 36 -24.99 43.05 -10.66
C ALA A 36 -23.73 42.29 -10.18
N ALA A 37 -22.67 43.01 -9.79
CA ALA A 37 -21.45 42.42 -9.26
C ALA A 37 -21.69 41.65 -7.95
N ALA A 38 -22.43 42.23 -7.01
CA ALA A 38 -22.81 41.57 -5.76
C ALA A 38 -23.67 40.32 -6.01
N GLY A 39 -24.59 40.41 -6.97
CA GLY A 39 -25.44 39.31 -7.40
C GLY A 39 -24.66 38.12 -7.97
N LEU A 40 -23.73 38.40 -8.88
CA LEU A 40 -22.83 37.39 -9.44
C LEU A 40 -21.95 36.76 -8.35
N ALA A 41 -21.49 37.55 -7.38
CA ALA A 41 -20.73 37.04 -6.23
C ALA A 41 -21.57 36.11 -5.33
N MET A 42 -22.86 36.38 -5.16
CA MET A 42 -23.77 35.48 -4.45
C MET A 42 -24.01 34.18 -5.22
N ASP A 43 -24.20 34.26 -6.55
CA ASP A 43 -24.38 33.07 -7.39
C ASP A 43 -23.13 32.18 -7.36
N THR A 44 -21.92 32.74 -7.47
CA THR A 44 -20.67 31.96 -7.38
C THR A 44 -20.46 31.36 -5.99
N SER A 45 -20.80 32.09 -4.92
CA SER A 45 -20.76 31.54 -3.55
C SER A 45 -21.68 30.31 -3.41
N ARG A 46 -22.90 30.37 -3.96
CA ARG A 46 -23.84 29.24 -3.94
C ARG A 46 -23.35 28.06 -4.79
N ILE A 47 -22.79 28.32 -5.96
CA ILE A 47 -22.18 27.30 -6.84
C ILE A 47 -21.03 26.60 -6.12
N ASN A 48 -20.12 27.35 -5.48
CA ASN A 48 -19.00 26.78 -4.75
C ASN A 48 -19.47 25.94 -3.56
N GLN A 49 -20.48 26.41 -2.82
CA GLN A 49 -21.08 25.63 -1.74
C GLN A 49 -21.69 24.32 -2.25
N MET A 50 -22.43 24.35 -3.37
CA MET A 50 -22.96 23.14 -4.01
C MET A 50 -21.82 22.19 -4.39
N ASN A 51 -20.79 22.68 -5.07
CA ASN A 51 -19.66 21.85 -5.53
C ASN A 51 -18.94 21.17 -4.36
N MET A 52 -18.64 21.91 -3.28
CA MET A 52 -17.99 21.35 -2.10
C MET A 52 -18.84 20.26 -1.45
N ARG A 53 -20.15 20.49 -1.34
CA ARG A 53 -21.07 19.53 -0.71
C ARG A 53 -21.26 18.27 -1.54
N VAL A 54 -21.48 18.41 -2.85
CA VAL A 54 -21.62 17.27 -3.77
C VAL A 54 -20.30 16.49 -3.85
N SER A 55 -19.15 17.17 -3.92
CA SER A 55 -17.84 16.50 -3.90
C SER A 55 -17.63 15.68 -2.63
N SER A 56 -17.92 16.27 -1.46
CA SER A 56 -17.81 15.56 -0.18
C SER A 56 -18.73 14.33 -0.11
N ALA A 57 -19.95 14.42 -0.64
CA ALA A 57 -20.85 13.28 -0.72
C ALA A 57 -20.36 12.19 -1.71
N LEU A 58 -19.79 12.60 -2.85
CA LEU A 58 -19.17 11.70 -3.82
C LEU A 58 -17.98 10.94 -3.21
N ASP A 59 -17.11 11.62 -2.47
CA ASP A 59 -15.93 11.00 -1.84
C ASP A 59 -16.34 9.94 -0.80
N ALA A 60 -17.34 10.25 0.03
CA ALA A 60 -17.86 9.31 1.01
C ALA A 60 -18.50 8.08 0.34
N ALA A 61 -19.27 8.29 -0.74
CA ALA A 61 -19.85 7.21 -1.52
C ALA A 61 -18.78 6.35 -2.21
N ALA A 62 -17.77 6.99 -2.81
CA ALA A 62 -16.71 6.30 -3.54
C ALA A 62 -15.91 5.40 -2.59
N LEU A 63 -15.57 5.90 -1.40
CA LEU A 63 -14.86 5.14 -0.38
C LEU A 63 -15.70 3.97 0.17
N ALA A 64 -16.97 4.22 0.50
CA ALA A 64 -17.86 3.18 1.04
C ALA A 64 -18.09 2.04 0.04
N THR A 65 -18.30 2.37 -1.24
CA THR A 65 -18.50 1.38 -2.29
C THR A 65 -17.20 0.64 -2.62
N ALA A 66 -16.05 1.33 -2.65
CA ALA A 66 -14.76 0.68 -2.86
C ALA A 66 -14.44 -0.33 -1.75
N LYS A 67 -14.83 -0.02 -0.50
CA LYS A 67 -14.76 -0.98 0.62
C LYS A 67 -15.66 -2.20 0.43
N GLN A 68 -16.89 -2.01 -0.04
CA GLN A 68 -17.83 -3.13 -0.26
C GLN A 68 -17.42 -4.01 -1.44
N MET A 69 -16.88 -3.43 -2.52
CA MET A 69 -16.42 -4.15 -3.71
C MET A 69 -15.38 -5.24 -3.35
N ARG A 70 -14.59 -5.03 -2.29
CA ARG A 70 -13.63 -6.00 -1.74
C ARG A 70 -14.25 -7.27 -1.17
N LEU A 71 -15.45 -7.22 -0.59
CA LEU A 71 -16.03 -8.36 0.14
C LEU A 71 -16.47 -9.52 -0.79
N ASN A 72 -16.11 -9.44 -2.08
CA ASN A 72 -16.15 -10.47 -3.11
C ASN A 72 -17.48 -11.22 -3.26
N ASN A 73 -18.58 -10.59 -2.88
CA ASN A 73 -19.90 -11.18 -2.96
C ASN A 73 -20.99 -10.16 -3.35
N SER A 74 -20.60 -9.04 -3.97
CA SER A 74 -21.52 -8.01 -4.42
C SER A 74 -21.46 -7.85 -5.94
N SER A 75 -22.63 -7.98 -6.56
CA SER A 75 -22.87 -7.66 -7.96
C SER A 75 -22.66 -6.17 -8.22
N ASP A 76 -22.36 -5.80 -9.48
CA ASP A 76 -22.21 -4.39 -9.88
C ASP A 76 -23.45 -3.55 -9.55
N SER A 77 -24.63 -4.16 -9.63
CA SER A 77 -25.91 -3.55 -9.26
C SER A 77 -26.00 -3.20 -7.76
N GLU A 78 -25.51 -4.10 -6.89
CA GLU A 78 -25.49 -3.86 -5.44
C GLU A 78 -24.50 -2.74 -5.07
N LEU A 79 -23.34 -2.70 -5.74
CA LEU A 79 -22.35 -1.64 -5.55
C LEU A 79 -22.88 -0.29 -6.02
N ALA A 80 -23.57 -0.24 -7.16
CA ALA A 80 -24.22 0.97 -7.64
C ALA A 80 -25.31 1.47 -6.66
N LYS A 81 -26.13 0.55 -6.13
CA LYS A 81 -27.15 0.88 -5.12
C LYS A 81 -26.54 1.37 -3.81
N LEU A 82 -25.42 0.76 -3.38
CA LEU A 82 -24.69 1.19 -2.20
C LEU A 82 -24.11 2.59 -2.37
N ALA A 83 -23.45 2.84 -3.51
CA ALA A 83 -22.90 4.15 -3.87
C ALA A 83 -23.98 5.24 -3.78
N GLN A 84 -25.15 4.98 -4.37
CA GLN A 84 -26.28 5.90 -4.31
C GLN A 84 -26.79 6.11 -2.88
N THR A 85 -26.92 5.03 -2.10
CA THR A 85 -27.36 5.11 -0.69
C THR A 85 -26.43 6.00 0.15
N TYR A 86 -25.12 5.82 0.02
CA TYR A 86 -24.15 6.63 0.74
C TYR A 86 -24.12 8.08 0.24
N PHE A 87 -24.22 8.29 -1.07
CA PHE A 87 -24.27 9.62 -1.66
C PHE A 87 -25.47 10.42 -1.14
N ASP A 88 -26.67 9.84 -1.22
CA ASP A 88 -27.92 10.47 -0.76
C ASP A 88 -27.90 10.76 0.74
N ALA A 89 -27.37 9.82 1.55
CA ALA A 89 -27.22 10.00 2.98
C ALA A 89 -26.31 11.19 3.32
N ASN A 90 -25.19 11.35 2.60
CA ASN A 90 -24.26 12.47 2.80
C ASN A 90 -24.83 13.80 2.31
N LEU A 91 -25.59 13.82 1.21
CA LEU A 91 -26.29 15.02 0.76
C LEU A 91 -27.33 15.49 1.79
N ARG A 92 -28.14 14.57 2.33
CA ARG A 92 -29.13 14.88 3.38
C ARG A 92 -28.47 15.39 4.65
N ALA A 93 -27.36 14.79 5.07
CA ALA A 93 -26.59 15.24 6.23
C ALA A 93 -26.07 16.69 6.07
N GLN A 94 -25.87 17.14 4.83
CA GLN A 94 -25.43 18.50 4.50
C GLN A 94 -26.58 19.44 4.16
N ASN A 95 -27.83 19.07 4.48
CA ASN A 95 -29.05 19.82 4.20
C ASN A 95 -29.20 20.23 2.73
N MET A 96 -28.76 19.36 1.81
CA MET A 96 -28.96 19.52 0.37
C MET A 96 -30.16 18.68 -0.08
N ASN A 97 -31.02 19.26 -0.92
CA ASN A 97 -32.10 18.52 -1.56
C ASN A 97 -31.57 17.67 -2.71
N GLU A 98 -32.11 16.46 -2.85
CA GLU A 98 -31.77 15.52 -3.94
C GLU A 98 -32.10 16.09 -5.34
N GLY A 99 -33.09 16.99 -5.44
CA GLY A 99 -33.49 17.63 -6.70
C GLY A 99 -32.44 18.56 -7.34
N VAL A 100 -31.24 18.65 -6.76
CA VAL A 100 -30.07 19.34 -7.33
C VAL A 100 -29.29 18.42 -8.28
N ILE A 101 -29.51 17.10 -8.21
CA ILE A 101 -28.78 16.10 -8.98
C ILE A 101 -29.59 15.66 -10.20
N ASP A 102 -29.06 15.94 -11.40
CA ASP A 102 -29.68 15.58 -12.68
C ASP A 102 -29.39 14.12 -13.06
N ARG A 103 -28.17 13.65 -12.76
CA ARG A 103 -27.71 12.29 -13.09
C ARG A 103 -26.70 11.78 -12.07
N PHE A 104 -26.81 10.49 -11.75
CA PHE A 104 -25.83 9.75 -10.96
C PHE A 104 -25.36 8.52 -11.76
N ALA A 105 -24.04 8.34 -11.88
CA ALA A 105 -23.46 7.20 -12.57
C ALA A 105 -22.30 6.61 -11.77
N VAL A 106 -22.16 5.28 -11.84
CA VAL A 106 -21.07 4.52 -11.22
C VAL A 106 -20.39 3.73 -12.33
N GLU A 107 -19.09 3.98 -12.50
CA GLU A 107 -18.22 3.24 -13.40
C GLU A 107 -17.31 2.34 -12.55
N LEU A 108 -17.30 1.04 -12.85
CA LEU A 108 -16.53 0.04 -12.11
C LEU A 108 -15.47 -0.54 -13.04
N ASN A 109 -14.21 -0.53 -12.60
CA ASN A 109 -13.13 -1.27 -13.23
C ASN A 109 -12.63 -2.36 -12.28
N ARG A 110 -13.04 -3.60 -12.54
CA ARG A 110 -12.66 -4.77 -11.75
C ARG A 110 -11.20 -5.22 -12.01
N ASP A 111 -10.57 -4.78 -13.09
CA ASP A 111 -9.15 -5.08 -13.37
C ASP A 111 -8.20 -4.18 -12.57
N THR A 112 -8.62 -2.96 -12.26
CA THR A 112 -7.83 -1.98 -11.49
C THR A 112 -8.34 -1.76 -10.07
N ASN A 113 -9.43 -2.43 -9.67
CA ASN A 113 -10.17 -2.19 -8.43
C ASN A 113 -10.50 -0.71 -8.21
N GLU A 114 -10.80 -0.01 -9.31
CA GLU A 114 -11.14 1.40 -9.33
C GLU A 114 -12.65 1.55 -9.48
N ILE A 115 -13.20 2.44 -8.67
CA ILE A 115 -14.58 2.91 -8.77
C ILE A 115 -14.54 4.38 -9.06
N ALA A 116 -15.29 4.81 -10.07
CA ALA A 116 -15.57 6.21 -10.29
C ALA A 116 -17.05 6.48 -10.14
N ILE A 117 -17.38 7.49 -9.33
CA ILE A 117 -18.75 7.96 -9.14
C ILE A 117 -18.85 9.36 -9.74
N ILE A 118 -19.86 9.57 -10.57
CA ILE A 118 -20.12 10.83 -11.28
C ILE A 118 -21.50 11.32 -10.87
N ALA A 119 -21.58 12.58 -10.44
CA ALA A 119 -22.83 13.29 -10.24
C ALA A 119 -22.88 14.53 -11.13
N GLU A 120 -23.92 14.64 -11.95
CA GLU A 120 -24.26 15.86 -12.69
C GLU A 120 -25.25 16.66 -11.84
N ALA A 121 -24.87 17.89 -11.50
CA ALA A 121 -25.66 18.77 -10.64
C ALA A 121 -26.05 20.07 -11.36
N SER A 122 -27.25 20.56 -11.08
CA SER A 122 -27.76 21.80 -11.64
C SER A 122 -28.29 22.76 -10.57
N LEU A 123 -27.95 24.05 -10.70
CA LEU A 123 -28.36 25.10 -9.78
C LEU A 123 -28.96 26.28 -10.56
N PRO A 124 -30.22 26.68 -10.27
CA PRO A 124 -30.80 27.90 -10.80
C PRO A 124 -30.01 29.14 -10.33
N THR A 125 -29.60 29.99 -11.26
CA THR A 125 -28.92 31.25 -10.92
C THR A 125 -29.95 32.31 -10.52
N SER A 126 -29.59 33.19 -9.59
CA SER A 126 -30.46 34.29 -9.18
C SER A 126 -30.28 35.52 -10.08
N VAL A 127 -29.03 35.96 -10.27
CA VAL A 127 -28.70 37.17 -11.04
C VAL A 127 -28.24 36.81 -12.45
N GLY A 128 -27.61 35.65 -12.64
CA GLY A 128 -27.28 35.12 -13.98
C GLY A 128 -28.49 35.06 -14.92
N ARG A 129 -29.69 34.84 -14.39
CA ARG A 129 -30.96 34.84 -15.14
C ARG A 129 -31.25 36.17 -15.87
N VAL A 130 -30.81 37.31 -15.33
CA VAL A 130 -30.93 38.62 -15.99
C VAL A 130 -30.11 38.66 -17.29
N PHE A 131 -29.05 37.85 -17.36
CA PHE A 131 -28.18 37.69 -18.51
C PHE A 131 -28.48 36.41 -19.32
N ASN A 132 -29.69 35.86 -19.20
CA ASN A 132 -30.12 34.63 -19.87
C ASN A 132 -29.31 33.36 -19.48
N LEU A 133 -28.62 33.38 -18.34
CA LEU A 133 -27.88 32.24 -17.77
C LEU A 133 -28.70 31.59 -16.67
N ASN A 134 -29.83 30.98 -17.01
CA ASN A 134 -30.85 30.58 -16.03
C ASN A 134 -30.42 29.45 -15.07
N THR A 135 -29.47 28.61 -15.47
CA THR A 135 -29.03 27.44 -14.71
C THR A 135 -27.54 27.21 -14.92
N TYR A 136 -26.82 26.95 -13.83
CA TYR A 136 -25.47 26.44 -13.86
C TYR A 136 -25.50 24.92 -13.81
N LYS A 137 -24.74 24.24 -14.68
CA LYS A 137 -24.61 22.78 -14.71
C LYS A 137 -23.15 22.39 -14.55
N THR A 138 -22.88 21.33 -13.80
CA THR A 138 -21.54 20.79 -13.61
C THR A 138 -21.57 19.28 -13.43
N ALA A 139 -20.53 18.61 -13.90
CA ALA A 139 -20.29 17.20 -13.60
C ALA A 139 -19.11 17.11 -12.61
N LEU A 140 -19.33 16.44 -11.48
CA LEU A 140 -18.32 16.19 -10.46
C LEU A 140 -18.02 14.69 -10.43
N ARG A 141 -16.75 14.35 -10.24
CA ARG A 141 -16.26 12.96 -10.26
C ARG A 141 -15.38 12.71 -9.06
N ALA A 142 -15.63 11.60 -8.36
CA ALA A 142 -14.73 11.06 -7.35
C ALA A 142 -14.27 9.67 -7.79
N ASN A 143 -12.97 9.42 -7.71
CA ASN A 143 -12.37 8.12 -7.97
C ASN A 143 -11.87 7.54 -6.65
N ALA A 144 -12.15 6.26 -6.39
CA ALA A 144 -11.60 5.52 -5.28
C ALA A 144 -10.96 4.23 -5.79
N VAL A 145 -9.70 4.01 -5.43
CA VAL A 145 -8.99 2.75 -5.66
C VAL A 145 -8.81 2.07 -4.32
N PHE A 146 -9.38 0.89 -4.15
CA PHE A 146 -9.18 0.10 -2.95
C PHE A 146 -8.14 -0.99 -3.24
N SER A 147 -6.90 -0.77 -2.81
CA SER A 147 -5.78 -1.72 -2.99
C SER A 147 -5.36 -2.33 -1.65
N ALA A 148 -6.19 -3.19 -1.07
CA ALA A 148 -5.74 -4.07 0.01
C ALA A 148 -5.26 -5.39 -0.58
N ARG A 149 -4.07 -5.35 -1.20
CA ARG A 149 -3.43 -6.53 -1.76
C ARG A 149 -3.27 -7.61 -0.69
N ASP A 150 -3.38 -8.86 -1.11
CA ASP A 150 -2.96 -10.02 -0.35
C ASP A 150 -1.45 -9.94 -0.09
N ILE A 151 -0.97 -10.50 1.01
CA ILE A 151 0.45 -10.44 1.38
C ILE A 151 1.01 -11.86 1.38
N GLU A 152 2.09 -12.07 0.64
CA GLU A 152 2.96 -13.24 0.79
C GLU A 152 4.33 -12.79 1.27
N LEU A 153 4.64 -13.12 2.52
CA LEU A 153 5.84 -12.66 3.21
C LEU A 153 6.77 -13.84 3.54
N GLY A 154 8.00 -13.79 3.04
CA GLY A 154 9.08 -14.70 3.43
C GLY A 154 10.00 -14.05 4.48
N MET A 155 10.19 -14.68 5.63
CA MET A 155 11.02 -14.14 6.71
C MET A 155 12.29 -14.95 6.89
N MET A 156 13.44 -14.35 6.61
CA MET A 156 14.75 -14.88 6.98
C MET A 156 15.05 -14.48 8.42
N LEU A 157 15.17 -15.48 9.30
CA LEU A 157 15.45 -15.28 10.72
C LEU A 157 16.80 -15.89 11.09
N ASP A 158 17.72 -15.05 11.54
CA ASP A 158 19.04 -15.48 12.01
C ASP A 158 18.91 -16.24 13.33
N VAL A 159 19.39 -17.47 13.33
CA VAL A 159 19.50 -18.33 14.52
C VAL A 159 20.94 -18.80 14.71
N SER A 160 21.92 -18.03 14.24
CA SER A 160 23.35 -18.28 14.46
C SER A 160 23.73 -18.11 15.94
N GLY A 161 24.95 -18.52 16.31
CA GLY A 161 25.40 -18.50 17.70
C GLY A 161 25.42 -17.11 18.35
N SER A 162 25.61 -16.03 17.57
CA SER A 162 25.60 -14.64 18.07
C SER A 162 24.24 -14.22 18.62
N MET A 163 23.16 -14.83 18.13
CA MET A 163 21.79 -14.61 18.61
C MET A 163 21.51 -15.23 19.99
N GLY A 164 22.49 -15.86 20.63
CA GLY A 164 22.32 -16.49 21.94
C GLY A 164 21.80 -15.54 23.03
N GLY A 165 21.23 -16.11 24.09
CA GLY A 165 20.76 -15.36 25.26
C GLY A 165 19.50 -14.54 24.98
N THR A 166 19.52 -13.25 25.33
CA THR A 166 18.35 -12.38 25.23
C THR A 166 17.99 -12.02 23.79
N LYS A 167 18.96 -11.99 22.87
CA LYS A 167 18.74 -11.62 21.47
C LYS A 167 17.72 -12.52 20.78
N ILE A 168 17.84 -13.84 20.91
CA ILE A 168 16.87 -14.76 20.31
C ILE A 168 15.48 -14.59 20.94
N SER A 169 15.39 -14.34 22.25
CA SER A 169 14.09 -14.09 22.90
C SER A 169 13.42 -12.81 22.40
N GLN A 170 14.19 -11.74 22.16
CA GLN A 170 13.68 -10.48 21.61
C GLN A 170 13.25 -10.62 20.15
N LEU A 171 14.00 -11.37 19.34
CA LEU A 171 13.58 -11.73 17.98
C LEU A 171 12.24 -12.50 18.00
N ARG A 172 12.08 -13.46 18.92
CA ARG A 172 10.81 -14.21 19.03
C ARG A 172 9.63 -13.28 19.31
N SER A 173 9.79 -12.33 20.24
CA SER A 173 8.75 -11.34 20.53
C SER A 173 8.43 -10.46 19.32
N ALA A 174 9.45 -9.87 18.68
CA ALA A 174 9.25 -8.99 17.52
C ALA A 174 8.61 -9.72 16.32
N ALA A 175 9.01 -10.97 16.06
CA ALA A 175 8.44 -11.77 14.99
C ALA A 175 6.96 -12.11 15.26
N LYS A 176 6.59 -12.44 16.51
CA LYS A 176 5.19 -12.70 16.87
C LYS A 176 4.32 -11.45 16.74
N ASP A 177 4.83 -10.28 17.15
CA ASP A 177 4.11 -9.01 16.98
C ASP A 177 3.79 -8.77 15.49
N LEU A 178 4.78 -8.96 14.61
CA LEU A 178 4.58 -8.84 13.15
C LEU A 178 3.57 -9.86 12.61
N VAL A 179 3.65 -11.12 13.03
CA VAL A 179 2.69 -12.16 12.62
C VAL A 179 1.26 -11.74 12.97
N ASN A 180 1.05 -11.26 14.19
CA ASN A 180 -0.27 -10.84 14.68
C ASN A 180 -0.78 -9.54 14.01
N ILE A 181 0.10 -8.65 13.55
CA ILE A 181 -0.30 -7.45 12.80
C ILE A 181 -0.67 -7.80 11.34
N ILE A 182 0.10 -8.68 10.69
CA ILE A 182 -0.10 -8.99 9.28
C ILE A 182 -1.25 -9.98 9.08
N LEU A 183 -1.34 -11.02 9.90
CA LEU A 183 -2.36 -12.05 9.71
C LEU A 183 -3.70 -11.59 10.28
N ASP A 184 -4.64 -11.36 9.36
CA ASP A 184 -6.04 -11.10 9.67
C ASP A 184 -6.86 -12.34 9.32
N GLU A 185 -7.17 -13.17 10.32
CA GLU A 185 -7.93 -14.42 10.14
C GLU A 185 -9.33 -14.18 9.57
N THR A 186 -9.85 -12.94 9.66
CA THR A 186 -11.17 -12.59 9.08
C THR A 186 -11.16 -12.48 7.55
N ARG A 187 -9.97 -12.35 6.94
CA ARG A 187 -9.81 -12.27 5.47
C ARG A 187 -9.71 -13.63 4.77
N GLY A 188 -9.80 -14.73 5.52
CA GLY A 188 -9.70 -16.09 5.00
C GLY A 188 -8.24 -16.55 4.79
N PRO A 189 -8.03 -17.86 4.53
CA PRO A 189 -6.73 -18.50 4.67
C PRO A 189 -5.72 -18.19 3.54
N THR A 190 -6.17 -17.52 2.47
CA THR A 190 -5.33 -17.23 1.29
C THR A 190 -4.89 -15.78 1.20
N ALA A 191 -5.45 -14.89 2.04
CA ALA A 191 -5.25 -13.45 1.95
C ALA A 191 -3.83 -13.03 2.38
N ASN A 192 -3.53 -13.17 3.68
CA ASN A 192 -2.21 -12.88 4.21
C ASN A 192 -1.57 -14.18 4.65
N ARG A 193 -0.36 -14.45 4.14
CA ARG A 193 0.39 -15.67 4.44
C ARG A 193 1.85 -15.31 4.69
N ILE A 194 2.40 -15.92 5.72
CA ILE A 194 3.79 -15.75 6.14
C ILE A 194 4.47 -17.12 6.07
N GLY A 195 5.72 -17.14 5.63
CA GLY A 195 6.60 -18.29 5.77
C GLY A 195 7.91 -17.87 6.44
N ILE A 196 8.53 -18.82 7.13
CA ILE A 196 9.69 -18.58 7.98
C ILE A 196 10.85 -19.46 7.50
N ALA A 197 12.00 -18.85 7.29
CA ALA A 197 13.27 -19.48 6.95
C ALA A 197 14.31 -19.19 8.05
N PRO A 198 14.36 -20.00 9.12
CA PRO A 198 15.45 -19.94 10.08
C PRO A 198 16.75 -20.40 9.41
N TYR A 199 17.85 -19.69 9.65
CA TYR A 199 19.16 -20.08 9.12
C TYR A 199 20.28 -19.91 10.15
N SER A 200 21.31 -20.73 10.00
CA SER A 200 22.57 -20.64 10.74
C SER A 200 23.69 -21.00 9.77
N SER A 201 24.50 -22.02 10.03
CA SER A 201 25.46 -22.58 9.08
C SER A 201 24.78 -23.12 7.83
N ALA A 202 23.52 -23.54 7.93
CA ALA A 202 22.72 -24.08 6.85
C ALA A 202 21.23 -23.74 7.06
N VAL A 203 20.35 -24.23 6.18
CA VAL A 203 18.89 -24.18 6.38
C VAL A 203 18.37 -25.59 6.60
N ASN A 204 17.49 -25.74 7.60
CA ASN A 204 16.79 -26.99 7.85
C ASN A 204 15.48 -27.00 7.05
N ALA A 205 15.46 -27.72 5.94
CA ALA A 205 14.30 -27.82 5.06
C ALA A 205 13.21 -28.78 5.58
N GLY A 206 13.40 -29.42 6.74
CA GLY A 206 12.48 -30.44 7.25
C GLY A 206 12.20 -31.54 6.23
N SER A 207 10.93 -31.90 6.08
CA SER A 207 10.45 -32.87 5.07
C SER A 207 10.68 -32.42 3.63
N TYR A 208 10.80 -31.11 3.37
CA TYR A 208 11.02 -30.57 2.03
C TYR A 208 12.44 -30.79 1.51
N ALA A 209 13.37 -31.22 2.37
CA ALA A 209 14.75 -31.49 1.98
C ALA A 209 14.85 -32.52 0.85
N GLN A 210 13.96 -33.53 0.83
CA GLN A 210 13.98 -34.57 -0.21
C GLN A 210 13.72 -33.96 -1.60
N VAL A 211 12.65 -33.17 -1.70
CA VAL A 211 12.25 -32.53 -2.96
C VAL A 211 13.25 -31.43 -3.34
N ALA A 212 13.68 -30.61 -2.39
CA ALA A 212 14.61 -29.50 -2.62
C ALA A 212 16.01 -29.95 -3.08
N THR A 213 16.41 -31.18 -2.76
CA THR A 213 17.67 -31.80 -3.21
C THR A 213 17.48 -32.76 -4.38
N ASN A 214 16.25 -32.88 -4.90
CA ASN A 214 15.87 -33.83 -5.95
C ASN A 214 16.36 -35.27 -5.66
N SER A 215 16.25 -35.70 -4.39
CA SER A 215 16.74 -36.99 -3.93
C SER A 215 15.66 -38.06 -4.02
N SER A 216 15.94 -39.17 -4.70
CA SER A 216 15.06 -40.34 -4.74
C SER A 216 14.97 -41.08 -3.41
N GLN A 217 15.90 -40.84 -2.48
CA GLN A 217 15.92 -41.43 -1.14
C GLN A 217 15.52 -40.40 -0.08
N VAL A 218 14.82 -40.86 0.98
CA VAL A 218 14.54 -40.04 2.16
C VAL A 218 15.87 -39.58 2.76
N PRO A 219 16.16 -38.27 2.83
CA PRO A 219 17.44 -37.78 3.30
C PRO A 219 17.66 -38.14 4.77
N SER A 220 18.83 -38.69 5.11
CA SER A 220 19.24 -38.86 6.53
C SER A 220 19.52 -37.54 7.28
N SER A 221 19.27 -36.39 6.64
CA SER A 221 19.39 -35.05 7.19
C SER A 221 18.56 -34.10 6.34
N SER A 222 17.80 -33.24 7.02
CA SER A 222 17.00 -32.18 6.41
C SER A 222 17.79 -30.91 6.08
N CYS A 223 19.11 -30.95 6.26
CA CYS A 223 20.02 -29.82 6.12
C CYS A 223 20.38 -29.58 4.65
N VAL A 224 20.20 -28.34 4.19
CA VAL A 224 20.49 -27.92 2.81
C VAL A 224 21.36 -26.67 2.78
N THR A 225 22.13 -26.55 1.71
CA THR A 225 23.10 -25.49 1.44
C THR A 225 22.98 -25.04 -0.01
N GLU A 226 23.92 -24.21 -0.46
CA GLU A 226 23.92 -23.54 -1.77
C GLU A 226 23.81 -24.55 -2.92
N ARG A 227 23.21 -24.13 -4.03
CA ARG A 227 23.35 -24.79 -5.32
C ARG A 227 24.46 -24.15 -6.12
N SER A 228 25.08 -24.93 -7.01
CA SER A 228 26.15 -24.47 -7.91
C SER A 228 25.62 -24.15 -9.30
N GLY A 229 26.45 -23.52 -10.13
CA GLY A 229 26.17 -23.31 -11.55
C GLY A 229 25.34 -22.07 -11.85
N THR A 230 24.72 -22.05 -13.03
CA THR A 230 24.04 -20.88 -13.61
C THR A 230 22.84 -20.37 -12.79
N TYR A 231 22.25 -21.24 -11.97
CA TYR A 231 21.09 -20.93 -11.12
C TYR A 231 21.45 -20.67 -9.65
N ALA A 232 22.74 -20.50 -9.33
CA ALA A 232 23.24 -20.31 -7.96
C ALA A 232 22.52 -19.20 -7.18
N PHE A 233 22.13 -18.13 -7.86
CA PHE A 233 21.52 -16.93 -7.25
C PHE A 233 20.10 -16.67 -7.74
N THR A 234 19.39 -17.69 -8.21
CA THR A 234 18.01 -17.56 -8.69
C THR A 234 17.04 -18.38 -7.85
N ASP A 235 15.75 -18.16 -8.06
CA ASP A 235 14.65 -18.95 -7.52
C ASP A 235 14.27 -20.13 -8.41
N ALA A 236 15.16 -20.57 -9.31
CA ALA A 236 14.89 -21.71 -10.18
C ALA A 236 14.37 -22.92 -9.38
N SER A 237 13.47 -23.67 -9.99
CA SER A 237 12.90 -24.85 -9.34
C SER A 237 13.99 -25.87 -8.96
N PRO A 238 13.90 -26.51 -7.78
CA PRO A 238 14.84 -27.56 -7.40
C PRO A 238 14.79 -28.79 -8.31
N PHE A 239 13.72 -28.97 -9.10
CA PHE A 239 13.65 -30.02 -10.13
C PHE A 239 14.61 -29.75 -11.31
N THR A 240 14.96 -28.48 -11.56
CA THR A 240 15.93 -28.09 -12.59
C THR A 240 17.33 -27.91 -12.02
N SER A 241 17.43 -27.30 -10.84
CA SER A 241 18.72 -27.04 -10.17
C SER A 241 18.59 -27.35 -8.67
N PRO A 242 18.86 -28.59 -8.24
CA PRO A 242 18.69 -29.00 -6.86
C PRO A 242 19.70 -28.32 -5.92
N LEU A 243 19.30 -28.15 -4.66
CA LEU A 243 20.18 -27.68 -3.59
C LEU A 243 21.17 -28.77 -3.14
N THR A 244 22.27 -28.35 -2.54
CA THR A 244 23.27 -29.28 -1.99
C THR A 244 22.87 -29.71 -0.58
N ARG A 245 22.84 -31.03 -0.35
CA ARG A 245 22.58 -31.60 0.97
C ARG A 245 23.80 -31.51 1.89
N ARG A 246 23.57 -31.27 3.18
CA ARG A 246 24.59 -31.32 4.24
C ARG A 246 24.17 -32.31 5.33
N THR A 247 25.13 -32.88 6.06
CA THR A 247 24.86 -33.87 7.13
C THR A 247 25.24 -33.38 8.53
N SER A 248 25.80 -32.18 8.65
CA SER A 248 26.28 -31.60 9.91
C SER A 248 25.89 -30.12 10.02
N SER A 249 25.99 -29.55 11.24
CA SER A 249 25.75 -28.12 11.50
C SER A 249 24.36 -27.63 11.06
N CYS A 250 23.33 -28.48 11.14
CA CYS A 250 21.96 -28.11 10.80
C CYS A 250 21.31 -27.36 11.97
N PRO A 251 20.67 -26.19 11.77
CA PRO A 251 19.85 -25.60 12.81
C PRO A 251 18.67 -26.53 13.17
N SER A 252 18.26 -26.53 14.44
CA SER A 252 17.13 -27.36 14.90
C SER A 252 15.79 -26.87 14.33
N SER A 253 15.64 -25.56 14.14
CA SER A 253 14.43 -24.94 13.62
C SER A 253 14.32 -25.12 12.11
N SER A 254 13.27 -25.79 11.66
CA SER A 254 13.01 -26.00 10.22
C SER A 254 12.21 -24.86 9.60
N VAL A 255 12.28 -24.76 8.29
CA VAL A 255 11.44 -23.85 7.50
C VAL A 255 9.95 -24.13 7.70
N VAL A 256 9.16 -23.07 7.55
CA VAL A 256 7.69 -23.12 7.48
C VAL A 256 7.29 -22.46 6.17
N PRO A 257 6.57 -23.15 5.28
CA PRO A 257 6.10 -22.55 4.04
C PRO A 257 4.97 -21.55 4.31
N LEU A 258 4.51 -20.85 3.28
CA LEU A 258 3.43 -19.86 3.43
C LEU A 258 2.20 -20.47 4.12
N THR A 259 1.75 -19.82 5.19
CA THR A 259 0.54 -20.18 5.92
C THR A 259 -0.10 -18.94 6.54
N SER A 260 -1.43 -18.98 6.70
CA SER A 260 -2.19 -18.00 7.46
C SER A 260 -2.47 -18.47 8.90
N ASN A 261 -1.94 -19.63 9.30
CA ASN A 261 -2.18 -20.21 10.62
C ASN A 261 -1.22 -19.59 11.64
N VAL A 262 -1.73 -18.65 12.45
CA VAL A 262 -0.98 -17.93 13.48
C VAL A 262 -0.28 -18.90 14.44
N THR A 263 -1.02 -19.88 14.97
CA THR A 263 -0.49 -20.90 15.91
C THR A 263 0.71 -21.66 15.34
N THR A 264 0.70 -21.99 14.06
CA THR A 264 1.82 -22.69 13.40
C THR A 264 3.08 -21.82 13.36
N LEU A 265 2.90 -20.54 13.05
CA LEU A 265 4.00 -19.57 12.99
C LEU A 265 4.54 -19.26 14.38
N GLU A 266 3.67 -18.99 15.36
CA GLU A 266 4.08 -18.72 16.73
C GLU A 266 4.79 -19.92 17.37
N ASN A 267 4.28 -21.14 17.19
CA ASN A 267 4.95 -22.36 17.66
C ASN A 267 6.34 -22.53 17.04
N ARG A 268 6.50 -22.20 15.75
CA ARG A 268 7.83 -22.21 15.11
C ARG A 268 8.74 -21.15 15.72
N ILE A 269 8.23 -19.94 15.91
CA ILE A 269 8.98 -18.81 16.46
C ILE A 269 9.46 -19.16 17.88
N ASP A 270 8.59 -19.71 18.72
CA ASP A 270 8.94 -20.11 20.09
C ASP A 270 10.01 -21.22 20.15
N GLN A 271 10.20 -21.98 19.07
CA GLN A 271 11.22 -23.01 18.93
C GLN A 271 12.54 -22.52 18.30
N LEU A 272 12.67 -21.23 17.97
CA LEU A 272 13.90 -20.69 17.38
C LEU A 272 15.06 -20.76 18.37
N SER A 273 16.08 -21.56 18.10
CA SER A 273 17.23 -21.72 19.00
C SER A 273 18.51 -21.26 18.33
N ALA A 274 19.26 -20.40 19.00
CA ALA A 274 20.54 -19.90 18.52
C ALA A 274 21.63 -20.99 18.57
N GLY A 275 22.46 -21.05 17.54
CA GLY A 275 23.65 -21.92 17.49
C GLY A 275 24.26 -21.96 16.10
N GLY A 276 25.52 -22.38 15.99
CA GLY A 276 26.22 -22.50 14.71
C GLY A 276 26.76 -21.17 14.15
N SER A 277 27.08 -21.17 12.86
CA SER A 277 27.69 -20.05 12.14
C SER A 277 26.65 -19.25 11.34
N THR A 278 27.06 -18.31 10.48
CA THR A 278 26.13 -17.36 9.84
C THR A 278 26.23 -17.44 8.31
N ALA A 279 25.46 -18.34 7.70
CA ALA A 279 25.35 -18.48 6.24
C ALA A 279 24.20 -17.62 5.68
N GLY A 280 24.34 -16.29 5.80
CA GLY A 280 23.26 -15.34 5.49
C GLY A 280 22.65 -15.46 4.10
N HIS A 281 23.46 -15.72 3.07
CA HIS A 281 22.96 -15.92 1.71
C HIS A 281 21.95 -17.09 1.61
N LEU A 282 22.06 -18.14 2.43
CA LEU A 282 21.06 -19.22 2.47
C LEU A 282 19.73 -18.74 3.01
N GLY A 283 19.75 -17.96 4.10
CA GLY A 283 18.55 -17.35 4.65
C GLY A 283 17.83 -16.49 3.63
N ILE A 284 18.58 -15.66 2.88
CA ILE A 284 18.04 -14.78 1.84
C ILE A 284 17.40 -15.61 0.73
N ALA A 285 18.11 -16.63 0.26
CA ALA A 285 17.61 -17.53 -0.77
C ALA A 285 16.31 -18.22 -0.32
N TRP A 286 16.27 -18.76 0.90
CA TRP A 286 15.09 -19.46 1.41
C TRP A 286 13.90 -18.56 1.70
N ALA A 287 14.12 -17.32 2.16
CA ALA A 287 13.04 -16.34 2.26
C ALA A 287 12.42 -16.05 0.89
N TRP A 288 13.23 -16.01 -0.18
CA TRP A 288 12.73 -15.86 -1.54
C TRP A 288 12.03 -17.12 -2.06
N TYR A 289 12.59 -18.31 -1.83
CA TYR A 289 12.01 -19.58 -2.25
C TYR A 289 10.61 -19.82 -1.65
N ILE A 290 10.41 -19.40 -0.40
CA ILE A 290 9.11 -19.46 0.28
C ILE A 290 8.03 -18.69 -0.47
N VAL A 291 8.36 -17.58 -1.13
CA VAL A 291 7.39 -16.72 -1.86
C VAL A 291 7.49 -16.84 -3.38
N SER A 292 8.30 -17.79 -3.88
CA SER A 292 8.50 -17.99 -5.31
C SER A 292 7.51 -19.02 -5.90
N PRO A 293 6.75 -18.67 -6.95
CA PRO A 293 5.93 -19.63 -7.68
C PRO A 293 6.76 -20.68 -8.43
N ASN A 294 8.06 -20.44 -8.69
CA ASN A 294 8.95 -21.44 -9.27
C ASN A 294 9.24 -22.62 -8.32
N TRP A 295 8.88 -22.46 -7.04
CA TRP A 295 8.95 -23.49 -6.01
C TRP A 295 7.61 -24.21 -5.77
N ASN A 296 6.58 -23.92 -6.58
CA ASN A 296 5.36 -24.73 -6.59
C ASN A 296 5.70 -26.20 -6.90
N GLY A 297 4.98 -27.13 -6.25
CA GLY A 297 5.34 -28.55 -6.22
C GLY A 297 6.39 -28.96 -5.17
N VAL A 298 7.11 -28.02 -4.54
CA VAL A 298 7.90 -28.30 -3.33
C VAL A 298 7.02 -28.20 -2.09
N TRP A 299 6.14 -27.21 -2.08
CA TRP A 299 5.24 -26.91 -0.97
C TRP A 299 3.95 -27.71 -1.04
N PRO A 300 3.25 -27.90 0.09
CA PRO A 300 1.86 -28.34 0.07
C PRO A 300 1.00 -27.37 -0.75
N SER A 301 -0.06 -27.85 -1.40
CA SER A 301 -0.88 -27.05 -2.33
C SER A 301 -1.44 -25.77 -1.70
N GLN A 302 -1.83 -25.81 -0.44
CA GLN A 302 -2.33 -24.64 0.31
C GLN A 302 -1.27 -23.57 0.59
N SER A 303 0.01 -23.95 0.50
CA SER A 303 1.16 -23.11 0.77
C SER A 303 1.88 -22.66 -0.51
N GLU A 304 1.36 -23.00 -1.68
CA GLU A 304 1.96 -22.57 -2.95
C GLU A 304 1.86 -21.05 -3.11
N PRO A 305 2.99 -20.38 -3.41
CA PRO A 305 2.99 -18.97 -3.75
C PRO A 305 2.20 -18.70 -5.03
N LYS A 306 1.51 -17.56 -5.03
CA LYS A 306 0.82 -17.05 -6.22
C LYS A 306 1.84 -16.64 -7.30
N PRO A 307 1.45 -16.57 -8.59
CA PRO A 307 2.33 -16.14 -9.67
C PRO A 307 2.93 -14.74 -9.44
N TYR A 308 4.14 -14.47 -9.96
CA TYR A 308 4.73 -13.13 -9.90
C TYR A 308 3.94 -12.07 -10.68
N SER A 309 3.15 -12.51 -11.65
CA SER A 309 2.26 -11.64 -12.44
C SER A 309 0.95 -11.29 -11.72
N ASP A 310 0.67 -11.87 -10.55
CA ASP A 310 -0.53 -11.54 -9.79
C ASP A 310 -0.42 -10.14 -9.17
N LYS A 311 -1.27 -9.23 -9.65
CA LYS A 311 -1.31 -7.83 -9.21
C LYS A 311 -2.04 -7.64 -7.88
N GLU A 312 -2.84 -8.62 -7.48
CA GLU A 312 -3.61 -8.60 -6.24
C GLU A 312 -2.77 -9.05 -5.04
N THR A 313 -1.54 -9.52 -5.26
CA THR A 313 -0.65 -10.03 -4.21
C THR A 313 0.64 -9.23 -4.13
N LEU A 314 0.89 -8.63 -2.97
CA LEU A 314 2.19 -8.08 -2.62
C LEU A 314 3.10 -9.21 -2.14
N LYS A 315 4.23 -9.37 -2.83
CA LYS A 315 5.30 -10.30 -2.43
C LYS A 315 6.44 -9.55 -1.79
N ALA A 316 6.79 -9.94 -0.57
CA ALA A 316 7.87 -9.30 0.17
C ALA A 316 8.73 -10.32 0.91
N VAL A 317 9.96 -9.91 1.22
CA VAL A 317 10.85 -10.66 2.12
C VAL A 317 11.42 -9.73 3.20
N ILE A 318 11.59 -10.28 4.40
CA ILE A 318 12.34 -9.66 5.49
C ILE A 318 13.65 -10.42 5.65
N ILE A 319 14.76 -9.69 5.59
CA ILE A 319 16.12 -10.19 5.80
C ILE A 319 16.60 -9.66 7.15
N MET A 320 16.85 -10.56 8.10
CA MET A 320 17.29 -10.18 9.45
C MET A 320 18.58 -10.91 9.83
N THR A 321 19.51 -10.18 10.47
CA THR A 321 20.73 -10.75 11.08
C THR A 321 21.28 -9.88 12.20
N ASP A 322 22.01 -10.50 13.14
CA ASP A 322 22.81 -9.80 14.16
C ASP A 322 24.32 -9.86 13.93
N GLY A 323 24.76 -10.47 12.82
CA GLY A 323 26.17 -10.82 12.62
C GLY A 323 26.61 -10.81 11.17
N GLU A 324 27.93 -10.92 10.97
CA GLU A 324 28.51 -11.01 9.63
C GLU A 324 28.24 -12.35 8.96
N PHE A 325 28.06 -12.31 7.65
CA PHE A 325 27.89 -13.50 6.83
C PHE A 325 29.24 -14.18 6.60
N ASN A 326 29.58 -15.13 7.48
CA ASN A 326 30.91 -15.74 7.57
C ASN A 326 31.01 -17.17 7.02
N THR A 327 29.88 -17.78 6.62
CA THR A 327 29.84 -19.18 6.19
C THR A 327 29.29 -19.31 4.77
N ALA A 328 29.97 -20.06 3.91
CA ALA A 328 29.60 -20.44 2.55
C ALA A 328 30.31 -21.78 2.20
N TYR A 329 29.80 -22.54 1.24
CA TYR A 329 30.29 -23.90 0.96
C TYR A 329 30.80 -24.11 -0.46
N LEU A 330 30.34 -23.31 -1.41
CA LEU A 330 30.74 -23.35 -2.80
C LEU A 330 31.63 -22.17 -3.14
N SER A 331 32.95 -22.39 -3.14
CA SER A 331 33.94 -21.33 -3.45
C SER A 331 33.71 -20.68 -4.81
N ALA A 332 33.21 -21.42 -5.80
CA ALA A 332 32.85 -20.91 -7.13
C ALA A 332 31.74 -19.83 -7.09
N ASN A 333 30.91 -19.83 -6.04
CA ASN A 333 29.86 -18.84 -5.86
C ASN A 333 30.38 -17.54 -5.19
N GLY A 334 31.60 -17.57 -4.65
CA GLY A 334 32.18 -16.49 -3.83
C GLY A 334 31.84 -16.63 -2.35
N ASN A 335 32.17 -15.61 -1.56
CA ASN A 335 31.86 -15.62 -0.13
C ASN A 335 30.38 -15.30 0.14
N SER A 336 29.92 -15.58 1.36
CA SER A 336 28.54 -15.43 1.81
C SER A 336 27.97 -14.02 1.55
N THR A 337 28.76 -12.97 1.82
CA THR A 337 28.40 -11.57 1.55
C THR A 337 28.19 -11.27 0.06
N GLN A 338 29.10 -11.75 -0.80
CA GLN A 338 28.98 -11.57 -2.26
C GLN A 338 27.74 -12.27 -2.81
N GLN A 339 27.44 -13.47 -2.30
CA GLN A 339 26.26 -14.22 -2.70
C GLN A 339 24.97 -13.54 -2.23
N ALA A 340 24.94 -13.03 -0.99
CA ALA A 340 23.82 -12.25 -0.46
C ALA A 340 23.50 -11.04 -1.34
N GLY A 341 24.53 -10.28 -1.77
CA GLY A 341 24.35 -9.15 -2.68
C GLY A 341 23.69 -9.54 -4.01
N LYS A 342 24.15 -10.63 -4.64
CA LYS A 342 23.59 -11.14 -5.90
C LYS A 342 22.13 -11.62 -5.74
N LEU A 343 21.84 -12.34 -4.65
CA LEU A 343 20.49 -12.79 -4.35
C LEU A 343 19.55 -11.60 -4.12
N CYS A 344 19.95 -10.61 -3.33
CA CYS A 344 19.13 -9.42 -3.10
C CYS A 344 18.86 -8.62 -4.37
N GLN A 345 19.84 -8.52 -5.28
CA GLN A 345 19.62 -7.92 -6.59
C GLN A 345 18.57 -8.70 -7.39
N ASN A 346 18.70 -10.01 -7.47
CA ASN A 346 17.77 -10.85 -8.23
C ASN A 346 16.35 -10.88 -7.63
N ILE A 347 16.22 -10.87 -6.30
CA ILE A 347 14.92 -10.73 -5.62
C ILE A 347 14.24 -9.42 -6.06
N LYS A 348 14.96 -8.30 -6.03
CA LYS A 348 14.44 -7.00 -6.44
C LYS A 348 14.10 -6.96 -7.93
N SER A 349 14.93 -7.56 -8.79
CA SER A 349 14.67 -7.66 -10.23
C SER A 349 13.42 -8.49 -10.56
N ASN A 350 13.01 -9.42 -9.69
CA ASN A 350 11.75 -10.16 -9.82
C ASN A 350 10.53 -9.40 -9.25
N GLY A 351 10.69 -8.14 -8.85
CA GLY A 351 9.60 -7.29 -8.40
C GLY A 351 9.21 -7.45 -6.92
N LEU A 352 9.99 -8.19 -6.13
CA LEU A 352 9.73 -8.36 -4.71
C LEU A 352 10.25 -7.17 -3.90
N THR A 353 9.52 -6.85 -2.82
CA THR A 353 9.97 -5.86 -1.85
C THR A 353 10.87 -6.50 -0.80
N VAL A 354 12.06 -5.95 -0.60
CA VAL A 354 13.02 -6.41 0.41
C VAL A 354 13.07 -5.40 1.55
N PHE A 355 12.72 -5.87 2.75
CA PHE A 355 12.98 -5.19 4.02
C PHE A 355 14.19 -5.84 4.68
N SER A 356 15.03 -5.04 5.33
CA SER A 356 16.24 -5.55 5.97
C SER A 356 16.40 -4.97 7.37
N VAL A 357 16.68 -5.83 8.35
CA VAL A 357 16.80 -5.46 9.77
C VAL A 357 18.13 -5.97 10.30
N GLY A 358 19.01 -5.06 10.69
CA GLY A 358 20.20 -5.38 11.47
C GLY A 358 19.86 -5.29 12.95
N PHE A 359 20.18 -6.30 13.74
CA PHE A 359 19.88 -6.32 15.17
C PHE A 359 21.17 -6.39 15.98
N GLU A 360 21.61 -5.29 16.58
CA GLU A 360 22.91 -5.17 17.24
C GLU A 360 24.06 -5.66 16.34
N ALA A 361 23.93 -5.40 15.04
CA ALA A 361 24.80 -5.97 14.01
C ALA A 361 26.03 -5.09 13.73
N PRO A 362 27.17 -5.70 13.34
CA PRO A 362 28.38 -4.97 12.99
C PRO A 362 28.25 -4.23 11.65
N ALA A 363 29.13 -3.23 11.41
CA ALA A 363 29.07 -2.37 10.24
C ALA A 363 29.07 -3.15 8.91
N ALA A 364 29.87 -4.20 8.78
CA ALA A 364 29.94 -5.01 7.56
C ALA A 364 28.60 -5.70 7.26
N ALA A 365 27.89 -6.19 8.28
CA ALA A 365 26.55 -6.77 8.12
C ALA A 365 25.53 -5.70 7.73
N LEU A 366 25.59 -4.52 8.36
CA LEU A 366 24.71 -3.39 8.04
C LEU A 366 24.88 -2.90 6.60
N ASP A 367 26.09 -2.93 6.05
CA ASP A 367 26.34 -2.54 4.66
C ASP A 367 25.68 -3.49 3.66
N VAL A 368 25.69 -4.80 3.93
CA VAL A 368 24.98 -5.80 3.11
C VAL A 368 23.48 -5.59 3.20
N LEU A 369 22.95 -5.43 4.41
CA LEU A 369 21.52 -5.21 4.63
C LEU A 369 21.03 -3.94 3.93
N ARG A 370 21.79 -2.84 4.03
CA ARG A 370 21.47 -1.57 3.37
C ARG A 370 21.42 -1.71 1.84
N GLN A 371 22.32 -2.51 1.25
CA GLN A 371 22.29 -2.80 -0.18
C GLN A 371 21.14 -3.74 -0.58
N CYS A 372 20.71 -4.61 0.33
CA CYS A 372 19.61 -5.53 0.09
C CYS A 372 18.25 -4.84 0.06
N ALA A 373 18.00 -3.89 0.96
CA ALA A 373 16.73 -3.17 1.05
C ALA A 373 16.28 -2.58 -0.30
N SER A 374 14.99 -2.69 -0.61
CA SER A 374 14.43 -2.12 -1.85
C SER A 374 14.35 -0.58 -1.81
N LYS A 375 14.28 0.00 -0.61
CA LYS A 375 14.31 1.45 -0.37
C LYS A 375 15.17 1.74 0.85
N SER A 376 15.76 2.93 0.92
CA SER A 376 16.51 3.38 2.11
C SER A 376 15.64 3.35 3.38
N SER A 377 14.34 3.65 3.26
CA SER A 377 13.36 3.60 4.35
C SER A 377 12.97 2.18 4.78
N TYR A 378 13.38 1.14 4.04
CA TYR A 378 13.11 -0.28 4.35
C TYR A 378 14.31 -0.97 5.00
N PHE A 379 15.36 -0.20 5.30
CA PHE A 379 16.48 -0.63 6.12
C PHE A 379 16.29 -0.13 7.55
N PHE A 380 16.50 -1.03 8.52
CA PHE A 380 16.39 -0.77 9.94
C PHE A 380 17.66 -1.26 10.64
N ASP A 381 18.22 -0.43 11.51
CA ASP A 381 19.39 -0.74 12.33
C ASP A 381 18.98 -0.65 13.79
N ALA A 382 18.50 -1.77 14.33
CA ALA A 382 17.97 -1.87 15.69
C ALA A 382 19.12 -2.14 16.67
N LYS A 383 19.28 -1.29 17.69
CA LYS A 383 20.34 -1.38 18.70
C LYS A 383 19.94 -2.15 19.96
N ASN A 384 18.67 -2.52 20.08
CA ASN A 384 18.12 -3.24 21.23
C ASN A 384 16.79 -3.90 20.84
N GLY A 385 16.22 -4.67 21.76
CA GLY A 385 14.98 -5.41 21.53
C GLY A 385 13.76 -4.53 21.25
N ASP A 386 13.68 -3.32 21.81
CA ASP A 386 12.54 -2.42 21.57
C ASP A 386 12.59 -1.85 20.15
N GLU A 387 13.77 -1.40 19.70
CA GLU A 387 13.98 -0.97 18.32
C GLU A 387 13.75 -2.09 17.30
N LEU A 388 14.04 -3.34 17.67
CA LEU A 388 13.74 -4.51 16.84
C LEU A 388 12.23 -4.71 16.67
N ARG A 389 11.47 -4.60 17.77
CA ARG A 389 9.99 -4.67 17.74
C ARG A 389 9.39 -3.53 16.93
N ASP A 390 9.92 -2.31 17.09
CA ASP A 390 9.50 -1.15 16.31
C ASP A 390 9.76 -1.34 14.80
N ALA A 391 10.92 -1.88 14.44
CA ALA A 391 11.25 -2.19 13.03
C ALA A 391 10.24 -3.17 12.44
N PHE A 392 9.97 -4.28 13.12
CA PHE A 392 9.00 -5.31 12.69
C PHE A 392 7.57 -4.74 12.60
N THR A 393 7.16 -3.92 13.56
CA THR A 393 5.86 -3.24 13.57
C THR A 393 5.71 -2.27 12.39
N ARG A 394 6.75 -1.48 12.10
CA ARG A 394 6.76 -0.55 10.95
C ARG A 394 6.70 -1.28 9.62
N ILE A 395 7.40 -2.41 9.49
CA ILE A 395 7.32 -3.27 8.29
C ILE A 395 5.89 -3.81 8.13
N ALA A 396 5.30 -4.33 9.21
CA ALA A 396 3.95 -4.86 9.18
C ALA A 396 2.91 -3.81 8.76
N ASN A 397 2.99 -2.58 9.29
CA ASN A 397 2.10 -1.48 8.94
C ASN A 397 2.28 -1.01 7.48
N GLU A 398 3.51 -0.98 6.98
CA GLU A 398 3.79 -0.65 5.59
C GLU A 398 3.21 -1.71 4.64
N LEU A 399 3.30 -2.99 5.01
CA LEU A 399 2.77 -4.10 4.21
C LEU A 399 1.24 -4.14 4.19
N THR A 400 0.57 -3.84 5.31
CA THR A 400 -0.90 -3.85 5.41
C THR A 400 -1.56 -2.59 4.85
N GLY A 401 -0.77 -1.61 4.40
CA GLY A 401 -1.29 -0.35 3.85
C GLY A 401 -1.99 0.51 4.90
N LEU A 402 -1.71 0.30 6.19
CA LEU A 402 -2.10 1.20 7.28
C LEU A 402 -1.29 2.49 7.18
N ARG A 403 -1.65 3.32 6.20
CA ARG A 403 -1.24 4.71 6.09
C ARG A 403 -2.47 5.55 6.39
N LEU A 404 -2.42 6.31 7.49
CA LEU A 404 -3.24 7.50 7.62
C LEU A 404 -2.81 8.43 6.48
N SER A 405 -3.58 8.46 5.40
CA SER A 405 -3.48 9.55 4.42
C SER A 405 -4.31 10.69 5.00
N MET A 406 -3.63 11.80 5.32
CA MET A 406 -4.26 13.09 5.60
C MET A 406 -4.64 13.77 4.30
#